data_AF-A0A962ZMK6-F1
#
_entry.id   AF-A0A962ZMK6-F1
#
_cell.length_a   1.000
_cell.length_b   1.000
_cell.length_c   1.000
_cell.angle_alpha   90.00
_cell.angle_beta   90.00
_cell.angle_gamma   90.00
#
_symmetry.space_group_name_H-M   'P 1'
#
loop_
_entity.id
_entity.type
_entity.pdbx_description
1 polymer ?
#
loop_
_entity_poly.entity_id
_entity_poly.type
_entity_poly.pdbx_seq_one_letter_code
_entity_poly.pdbx_strand_id
1 'polypeptide(L)'
;MPIREIARRTGLSRNTVRKYLASQDLEPAYPARKSPSKLDDYEETLTNWLFRESRRHRKQRRTVKRLYKDLVELGYTGSYDRVAAFARQWRQAQQDAKRQPGKAFVPLQFAPAEAFQFDWS
;
A
#
# COMPACT_ATOMS: atom_id res chain seq x y z
N MET A 1 -13.34 37.79 -17.59
CA MET A 1 -13.50 37.22 -18.94
C MET A 1 -14.80 36.41 -19.00
N PRO A 2 -15.66 36.58 -20.02
CA PRO A 2 -16.95 35.89 -20.06
C PRO A 2 -16.79 34.38 -20.36
N ILE A 3 -17.63 33.54 -19.75
CA ILE A 3 -17.57 32.06 -19.89
C ILE A 3 -17.63 31.60 -21.36
N ARG A 4 -18.38 32.31 -22.20
CA ARG A 4 -18.48 32.03 -23.65
C ARG A 4 -17.14 32.22 -24.37
N GLU A 5 -16.39 33.26 -24.01
CA GLU A 5 -15.08 33.56 -24.60
C GLU A 5 -14.08 32.48 -24.21
N ILE A 6 -14.09 32.06 -22.94
CA ILE A 6 -13.23 30.98 -22.44
C ILE A 6 -13.55 29.68 -23.18
N ALA A 7 -14.82 29.28 -23.27
CA ALA A 7 -15.24 28.08 -23.98
C ALA A 7 -14.82 28.09 -25.46
N ARG A 8 -14.89 29.25 -26.14
CA ARG A 8 -14.44 29.39 -27.53
C ARG A 8 -12.93 29.22 -27.67
N ARG A 9 -12.14 29.76 -26.74
CA ARG A 9 -10.68 29.69 -26.77
C ARG A 9 -10.12 28.33 -26.33
N THR A 10 -10.78 27.66 -25.39
CA THR A 10 -10.32 26.38 -24.82
C THR A 10 -10.97 25.15 -25.45
N GLY A 11 -12.07 25.32 -26.19
CA GLY A 11 -12.86 24.20 -26.73
C GLY A 11 -13.64 23.40 -25.68
N LEU A 12 -13.60 23.81 -24.41
CA LEU A 12 -14.30 23.13 -23.32
C LEU A 12 -15.77 23.55 -23.24
N SER A 13 -16.63 22.61 -22.81
CA SER A 13 -18.05 22.91 -22.61
C SER A 13 -18.23 24.04 -21.58
N ARG A 14 -19.28 24.85 -21.74
CA ARG A 14 -19.60 25.93 -20.79
C ARG A 14 -19.81 25.41 -19.35
N ASN A 15 -20.29 24.17 -19.21
CA ASN A 15 -20.47 23.51 -17.90
C ASN A 15 -19.12 23.17 -17.27
N THR A 16 -18.16 22.67 -18.07
CA THR A 16 -16.79 22.40 -17.63
C THR A 16 -16.11 23.70 -17.19
N VAL A 17 -16.17 24.75 -18.00
CA VAL A 17 -15.60 26.07 -17.66
C VAL A 17 -16.21 26.62 -16.37
N ARG A 18 -17.53 26.54 -16.20
CA ARG A 18 -18.20 26.97 -14.96
C ARG A 18 -17.75 26.14 -13.75
N LYS A 19 -17.61 24.82 -13.90
CA LYS A 19 -17.12 23.92 -12.86
C LYS A 19 -15.71 24.31 -12.41
N TYR A 20 -14.79 24.49 -13.35
CA TYR A 20 -13.39 24.82 -13.03
C TYR A 20 -13.20 26.24 -12.48
N LEU A 21 -14.04 27.21 -12.89
CA LEU A 21 -14.02 28.55 -12.30
C LEU A 21 -14.61 28.60 -10.88
N ALA A 22 -15.50 27.66 -10.55
CA ALA A 22 -16.10 27.54 -9.23
C ALA A 22 -15.25 26.72 -8.25
N SER A 23 -14.45 25.77 -8.76
CA SER A 23 -13.49 25.00 -7.95
C SER A 23 -12.25 25.84 -7.65
N GLN A 24 -11.81 25.87 -6.39
CA GLN A 24 -10.53 26.47 -5.98
C GLN A 24 -9.33 25.53 -6.22
N ASP A 25 -9.59 24.29 -6.63
CA ASP A 25 -8.56 23.29 -6.88
C ASP A 25 -7.91 23.51 -8.27
N LEU A 26 -6.61 23.75 -8.26
CA LEU A 26 -5.81 23.95 -9.48
C LEU A 26 -5.58 22.63 -10.25
N GLU A 27 -5.60 21.49 -9.53
CA GLU A 27 -5.41 20.16 -10.10
C GLU A 27 -6.60 19.25 -9.77
N PRO A 28 -7.40 18.83 -10.77
CA PRO A 28 -8.49 17.88 -10.54
C PRO A 28 -7.92 16.51 -10.19
N ALA A 29 -7.98 16.12 -8.91
CA ALA A 29 -7.63 14.78 -8.47
C ALA A 29 -8.82 13.83 -8.71
N TYR A 30 -8.61 12.80 -9.52
CA TYR A 30 -9.58 11.71 -9.64
C TYR A 30 -9.40 10.75 -8.45
N PRO A 31 -10.50 10.28 -7.83
CA PRO A 31 -10.39 9.23 -6.83
C PRO A 31 -9.79 7.98 -7.46
N ALA A 32 -8.94 7.28 -6.70
CA ALA A 32 -8.38 6.01 -7.16
C ALA A 32 -9.51 5.03 -7.49
N ARG A 33 -9.48 4.48 -8.70
CA ARG A 33 -10.49 3.50 -9.13
C ARG A 33 -10.35 2.23 -8.29
N LYS A 34 -11.37 1.89 -7.53
CA LYS A 34 -11.50 0.59 -6.84
C LYS A 34 -12.27 -0.36 -7.75
N SER A 35 -11.55 -1.24 -8.44
CA SER A 35 -12.16 -2.35 -9.18
C SER A 35 -12.08 -3.63 -8.34
N PRO A 36 -13.17 -4.38 -8.20
CA PRO A 36 -13.14 -5.65 -7.47
C PRO A 36 -12.16 -6.60 -8.15
N SER A 37 -11.30 -7.22 -7.34
CA SER A 37 -10.43 -8.30 -7.77
C SER A 37 -11.08 -9.63 -7.44
N LYS A 38 -10.87 -10.65 -8.29
CA LYS A 38 -11.24 -12.04 -7.97
C LYS A 38 -10.59 -12.57 -6.68
N LEU A 39 -9.52 -11.92 -6.23
CA LEU A 39 -8.82 -12.31 -5.00
C LEU A 39 -9.50 -11.75 -3.74
N ASP A 40 -10.36 -10.73 -3.86
CA ASP A 40 -10.96 -10.04 -2.73
C ASP A 40 -11.79 -11.02 -1.86
N ASP A 41 -12.54 -11.93 -2.50
CA ASP A 41 -13.32 -12.98 -1.82
C ASP A 41 -12.45 -13.98 -1.02
N TYR A 42 -11.17 -14.09 -1.36
CA TYR A 42 -10.22 -15.03 -0.75
C TYR A 42 -9.14 -14.32 0.08
N GLU A 43 -9.22 -13.00 0.22
CA GLU A 43 -8.17 -12.17 0.84
C GLU A 43 -7.92 -12.56 2.30
N GLU A 44 -8.99 -12.72 3.07
CA GLU A 44 -8.91 -13.12 4.48
C GLU A 44 -8.30 -14.52 4.62
N THR A 45 -8.73 -15.46 3.80
CA THR A 45 -8.21 -16.83 3.79
C THR A 45 -6.71 -16.85 3.49
N LEU A 46 -6.30 -16.14 2.43
CA LEU A 46 -4.90 -16.07 2.03
C LEU A 46 -4.04 -15.36 3.10
N THR A 47 -4.55 -14.30 3.72
CA THR A 47 -3.89 -13.60 4.82
C THR A 47 -3.65 -14.53 6.01
N ASN A 48 -4.67 -15.29 6.42
CA ASN A 48 -4.57 -16.27 7.49
C ASN A 48 -3.54 -17.35 7.19
N TRP A 49 -3.50 -17.85 5.95
CA TRP A 49 -2.50 -18.83 5.54
C TRP A 49 -1.09 -18.25 5.56
N LEU A 50 -0.87 -17.06 5.00
CA LEU A 50 0.42 -16.38 5.01
C LEU A 50 0.93 -16.14 6.43
N PHE A 51 0.05 -15.77 7.35
CA PHE A 51 0.36 -15.58 8.77
C PHE A 51 0.73 -16.87 9.50
N ARG A 52 0.07 -17.98 9.19
CA ARG A 52 0.45 -19.31 9.70
C ARG A 52 1.81 -19.72 9.15
N GLU A 53 2.01 -19.55 7.84
CA GLU A 53 3.26 -19.91 7.17
C GLU A 53 4.44 -19.05 7.63
N SER A 54 4.24 -17.78 7.96
CA SER A 54 5.32 -16.91 8.46
C SER A 54 5.87 -17.34 9.81
N ARG A 55 5.08 -18.04 10.63
CA ARG A 55 5.51 -18.60 11.92
C ARG A 55 6.21 -19.95 11.80
N ARG A 56 6.01 -20.68 10.69
CA ARG A 56 6.64 -21.98 10.50
C ARG A 56 8.13 -21.83 10.17
N HIS A 57 8.88 -22.84 10.60
CA HIS A 57 10.28 -23.00 10.23
C HIS A 57 10.43 -23.06 8.70
N ARG A 58 11.54 -22.50 8.18
CA ARG A 58 11.76 -22.32 6.74
C ARG A 58 11.56 -23.61 5.92
N LYS A 59 12.00 -24.76 6.44
CA LYS A 59 11.89 -26.06 5.75
C LYS A 59 10.45 -26.62 5.68
N GLN A 60 9.56 -26.17 6.57
CA GLN A 60 8.17 -26.66 6.66
C GLN A 60 7.16 -25.66 6.07
N ARG A 61 7.62 -24.49 5.64
CA ARG A 61 6.78 -23.42 5.13
C ARG A 61 6.24 -23.78 3.75
N ARG A 62 4.92 -23.68 3.57
CA ARG A 62 4.31 -23.83 2.23
C ARG A 62 4.74 -22.67 1.31
N THR A 63 5.00 -22.99 0.05
CA THR A 63 5.30 -21.98 -0.97
C THR A 63 4.03 -21.27 -1.43
N VAL A 64 4.16 -20.05 -1.96
CA VAL A 64 3.01 -19.32 -2.53
C VAL A 64 2.35 -20.11 -3.66
N LYS A 65 3.15 -20.85 -4.45
CA LYS A 65 2.64 -21.75 -5.49
C LYS A 65 1.75 -22.85 -4.90
N ARG A 66 2.07 -23.36 -3.71
CA ARG A 66 1.20 -24.32 -3.02
C ARG A 66 -0.07 -23.65 -2.51
N LEU A 67 0.04 -22.48 -1.87
CA LEU A 67 -1.14 -21.72 -1.42
C LEU A 67 -2.08 -21.35 -2.59
N TYR A 68 -1.54 -21.05 -3.77
CA TYR A 68 -2.34 -20.83 -4.97
C TYR A 68 -3.10 -22.09 -5.40
N LYS A 69 -2.46 -23.27 -5.39
CA LYS A 69 -3.16 -24.53 -5.68
C LYS A 69 -4.29 -24.77 -4.68
N ASP A 70 -4.00 -24.59 -3.40
CA ASP A 70 -4.99 -24.74 -2.33
C ASP A 70 -6.16 -23.73 -2.52
N LEU A 71 -5.90 -22.51 -3.02
CA LEU A 71 -6.95 -21.54 -3.38
C LEU A 71 -7.78 -21.97 -4.60
N VAL A 72 -7.14 -22.54 -5.63
CA VAL A 72 -7.83 -23.05 -6.83
C VAL A 72 -8.78 -24.19 -6.45
N GLU A 73 -8.38 -25.06 -5.52
CA GLU A 73 -9.25 -26.11 -4.96
C GLU A 73 -10.47 -25.54 -4.23
N LEU A 74 -10.38 -24.32 -3.67
CA LEU A 74 -11.51 -23.58 -3.07
C LEU A 74 -12.34 -22.78 -4.09
N GLY A 75 -12.07 -22.94 -5.39
CA GLY A 75 -12.83 -22.28 -6.46
C GLY A 75 -12.20 -20.97 -6.98
N TYR A 76 -10.98 -20.62 -6.58
CA TYR A 76 -10.32 -19.42 -7.09
C TYR A 76 -10.05 -19.51 -8.60
N THR A 77 -10.66 -18.61 -9.38
CA THR A 77 -10.52 -18.56 -10.85
C THR A 77 -9.57 -17.45 -11.34
N GLY A 78 -8.76 -16.89 -10.45
CA GLY A 78 -7.78 -15.86 -10.78
C GLY A 78 -6.38 -16.40 -11.11
N SER A 79 -5.47 -15.50 -11.45
CA SER A 79 -4.10 -15.85 -11.80
C SER A 79 -3.21 -16.03 -10.58
N TYR A 80 -2.20 -16.90 -10.71
CA TYR A 80 -1.12 -17.03 -9.73
C TYR A 80 -0.44 -15.69 -9.44
N ASP A 81 -0.25 -14.84 -10.45
CA ASP A 81 0.45 -13.57 -10.31
C ASP A 81 -0.26 -12.61 -9.35
N ARG A 82 -1.60 -12.66 -9.29
CA ARG A 82 -2.37 -11.85 -8.35
C ARG A 82 -2.14 -12.31 -6.91
N VAL A 83 -2.14 -13.62 -6.68
CA VAL A 83 -1.80 -14.23 -5.38
C VAL A 83 -0.36 -13.94 -4.99
N ALA A 84 0.58 -14.00 -5.95
CA ALA A 84 1.99 -13.69 -5.72
C ALA A 84 2.21 -12.20 -5.38
N ALA A 85 1.53 -11.29 -6.09
CA ALA A 85 1.55 -9.86 -5.79
C ALA A 85 1.01 -9.58 -4.39
N PHE A 86 -0.12 -10.17 -4.02
CA PHE A 86 -0.69 -10.07 -2.68
C PHE A 86 0.28 -10.57 -1.61
N ALA A 87 0.86 -11.76 -1.80
CA ALA A 87 1.82 -12.33 -0.85
C ALA A 87 3.09 -11.47 -0.71
N ARG A 88 3.54 -10.79 -1.77
CA ARG A 88 4.66 -9.83 -1.70
C ARG A 88 4.29 -8.60 -0.88
N GLN A 89 3.14 -7.98 -1.18
CA GLN A 89 2.65 -6.81 -0.44
C GLN A 89 2.45 -7.12 1.04
N TRP A 90 1.86 -8.27 1.36
CA TRP A 90 1.69 -8.74 2.73
C TRP A 90 3.04 -8.88 3.46
N ARG A 91 4.06 -9.48 2.81
CA ARG A 91 5.40 -9.59 3.42
C ARG A 91 6.07 -8.24 3.63
N GLN A 92 5.90 -7.32 2.69
CA GLN A 92 6.44 -5.96 2.80
C GLN A 92 5.82 -5.26 4.02
N ALA A 93 4.48 -5.29 4.14
CA ALA A 93 3.78 -4.73 5.30
C ALA A 93 4.26 -5.35 6.63
N GLN A 94 4.51 -6.67 6.66
CA GLN A 94 5.08 -7.34 7.84
C GLN A 94 6.51 -6.91 8.16
N GLN A 95 7.34 -6.64 7.14
CA GLN A 95 8.68 -6.12 7.34
C GLN A 95 8.65 -4.67 7.83
N ASP A 96 7.78 -3.85 7.26
CA ASP A 96 7.63 -2.45 7.65
C ASP A 96 7.10 -2.34 9.08
N ALA A 97 6.13 -3.17 9.46
CA ALA A 97 5.65 -3.26 10.84
C ALA A 97 6.75 -3.68 11.84
N LYS A 98 7.72 -4.51 11.42
CA LYS A 98 8.89 -4.86 12.24
C LYS A 98 9.95 -3.76 12.28
N ARG A 99 10.06 -2.98 11.21
CA ARG A 99 11.02 -1.88 11.07
C ARG A 99 10.55 -0.62 11.77
N GLN A 100 9.24 -0.44 11.98
CA GLN A 100 8.73 0.64 12.81
C GLN A 100 9.42 0.54 14.17
N PRO A 101 10.26 1.53 14.54
CA PRO A 101 10.96 1.50 15.80
C PRO A 101 9.90 1.62 16.90
N GLY A 102 9.63 0.52 17.60
CA GLY A 102 8.75 0.51 18.78
C GLY A 102 9.28 1.33 19.97
N LYS A 103 10.36 2.08 19.78
CA LYS A 103 10.98 2.95 20.78
C LYS A 103 11.44 4.22 20.06
N ALA A 104 10.62 5.27 20.12
CA ALA A 104 11.14 6.60 19.91
C ALA A 104 12.23 6.82 20.97
N PHE A 105 13.46 7.08 20.55
CA PHE A 105 14.53 7.46 21.46
C PHE A 105 14.50 8.98 21.60
N VAL A 106 14.40 9.48 22.83
CA VAL A 106 14.57 10.90 23.10
C VAL A 106 16.08 11.17 23.01
N PRO A 107 16.56 12.00 22.07
CA PRO A 107 17.97 12.36 22.04
C PRO A 107 18.29 13.12 23.33
N LEU A 108 19.20 12.58 24.13
CA LEU A 108 19.76 13.29 25.27
C LEU A 108 20.73 14.35 24.72
N GLN A 109 20.42 15.62 24.98
CA GLN A 109 21.31 16.74 24.66
C GLN A 109 22.13 17.07 25.89
N PHE A 110 23.45 17.03 25.75
CA PHE A 110 24.40 17.36 26.80
C PHE A 110 25.21 18.57 26.36
N ALA A 111 25.57 19.43 27.30
CA ALA A 111 26.58 20.47 27.07
C ALA A 111 27.95 19.82 26.82
N PRO A 112 28.88 20.53 26.16
CA PRO A 112 30.26 20.07 26.05
C PRO A 112 30.85 19.69 27.42
N ALA A 113 31.44 18.50 27.52
CA ALA A 113 32.01 17.90 28.74
C ALA A 113 31.03 17.41 29.83
N GLU A 114 29.72 17.32 29.56
CA GLU A 114 28.75 16.79 30.52
C GLU A 114 28.57 15.26 30.44
N ALA A 115 28.76 14.66 29.26
CA ALA A 115 28.69 13.21 29.07
C ALA A 115 29.93 12.69 28.35
N PHE A 116 30.50 11.60 28.88
CA PHE A 116 31.68 10.92 28.32
C PHE A 116 31.32 9.48 27.95
N GLN A 117 31.65 9.07 26.73
CA GLN A 117 31.57 7.69 26.30
C GLN A 117 32.98 7.09 26.30
N PHE A 118 33.17 5.98 27.02
CA PHE A 118 34.40 5.22 27.03
C PHE A 118 34.13 3.87 26.38
N ASP A 119 34.79 3.62 25.24
CA ASP A 119 34.76 2.33 24.57
C ASP A 119 35.99 1.51 24.99
N TRP A 120 35.82 0.20 25.09
CA TRP A 120 36.87 -0.76 25.44
C TRP A 120 37.25 -1.57 24.20
N SER A 121 38.52 -1.93 24.05
CA SER A 121 39.02 -2.84 22.99
C SER A 121 39.16 -4.27 23.50
#